data_AF-A0AA43LSU5-F1
#
_entry.id   AF-A0AA43LSU5-F1
#
_cell.length_a   1.000
_cell.length_b   1.000
_cell.length_c   1.000
_cell.angle_alpha   90.00
_cell.angle_beta   90.00
_cell.angle_gamma   90.00
#
_symmetry.space_group_name_H-M   'P 1'
#
loop_
_entity.id
_entity.type
_entity.pdbx_description
1 polymer ?
#
loop_
_entity_poly.entity_id
_entity_poly.type
_entity_poly.pdbx_seq_one_letter_code
_entity_poly.pdbx_strand_id
1 'polypeptide(L)'
;MIFNNKIIRSGNSTEIYRYAKYQDIQENGVITHDNKHAKSENLKSSKVNVTNCNEKTGAENRFSIRNPLSIQRSKRTVRRLIECNINQHNETDKFVTLTFDSRKCKNKTGINRKYVVYAQKEFMRKMSKLYGDFKYISVIEIGENGTKRLHIHLLFFGLKYIHHTKLKRIWNKGSVDIRKLNDVGYNASAISAYMTKYFTKTLSDYSFFERGKKCYSCSRGLKKPEVIYTCDKEVMYSYLENAGDKQFQVECDNEYVGKFKYMKFSKPLEDK
;
A
#
# COMPACT_ATOMS: atom_id res chain seq x y z
N MET A 1 -14.93 -8.80 20.82
CA MET A 1 -13.72 -8.64 21.69
C MET A 1 -13.45 -7.16 21.83
N ILE A 2 -13.40 -6.65 23.07
CA ILE A 2 -13.20 -5.23 23.36
C ILE A 2 -11.69 -4.89 23.38
N PHE A 3 -11.30 -3.76 22.79
CA PHE A 3 -9.92 -3.25 22.76
C PHE A 3 -9.88 -1.72 22.76
N ASN A 4 -8.80 -1.11 23.22
CA ASN A 4 -8.52 0.33 23.00
C ASN A 4 -7.16 0.57 22.33
N ASN A 5 -6.40 -0.49 22.06
CA ASN A 5 -5.17 -0.44 21.27
C ASN A 5 -5.26 -1.43 20.11
N LYS A 6 -4.91 -0.96 18.92
CA LYS A 6 -4.69 -1.80 17.73
C LYS A 6 -3.25 -1.64 17.27
N ILE A 7 -2.56 -2.75 17.18
CA ILE A 7 -1.15 -2.82 16.79
C ILE A 7 -1.07 -3.60 15.48
N ILE A 8 -0.29 -3.10 14.54
CA ILE A 8 -0.10 -3.75 13.24
C ILE A 8 1.38 -3.79 12.94
N ARG A 9 1.93 -5.00 12.87
CA ARG A 9 3.34 -5.23 12.58
C ARG A 9 3.51 -5.71 11.14
N SER A 10 4.30 -4.98 10.37
CA SER A 10 4.60 -5.25 8.97
C SER A 10 6.12 -5.30 8.78
N GLY A 11 6.72 -6.48 8.93
CA GLY A 11 8.19 -6.60 8.95
C GLY A 11 8.81 -5.73 10.05
N ASN A 12 9.64 -4.76 9.65
CA ASN A 12 10.34 -3.83 10.54
C ASN A 12 9.51 -2.57 10.90
N SER A 13 8.27 -2.49 10.43
CA SER A 13 7.37 -1.35 10.63
C SER A 13 6.25 -1.71 11.61
N THR A 14 6.00 -0.83 12.57
CA THR A 14 4.95 -1.00 13.57
C THR A 14 4.02 0.20 13.56
N GLU A 15 2.72 -0.04 13.33
CA GLU A 15 1.66 0.94 13.43
C GLU A 15 0.87 0.71 14.73
N ILE A 16 0.64 1.78 15.51
CA ILE A 16 -0.14 1.71 16.75
C ILE A 16 -1.26 2.74 16.69
N TYR A 17 -2.48 2.27 16.95
CA TYR A 17 -3.68 3.09 17.09
C TYR A 17 -4.16 2.99 18.54
N ARG A 18 -4.20 4.12 19.24
CA ARG A 18 -4.71 4.24 20.61
C ARG A 18 -6.02 5.00 20.59
N TYR A 19 -7.12 4.32 20.87
CA TYR A 19 -8.46 4.89 20.86
C TYR A 19 -8.80 5.49 22.22
N ALA A 20 -9.44 6.66 22.22
CA ALA A 20 -9.92 7.29 23.46
C ALA A 20 -11.06 6.50 24.10
N LYS A 21 -11.82 5.76 23.29
CA LYS A 21 -12.91 4.87 23.71
C LYS A 21 -12.57 3.43 23.38
N TYR A 22 -13.09 2.50 24.18
CA TYR A 22 -13.06 1.08 23.84
C TYR A 22 -13.83 0.82 22.54
N GLN A 23 -13.31 -0.12 21.77
CA GLN A 23 -13.79 -0.55 20.46
C GLN A 23 -14.15 -2.03 20.53
N ASP A 24 -15.19 -2.48 19.84
CA ASP A 24 -15.52 -3.90 19.74
C ASP A 24 -15.26 -4.46 18.33
N ILE A 25 -14.82 -5.71 18.26
CA ILE A 25 -14.69 -6.48 17.03
C ILE A 25 -15.94 -7.36 16.91
N GLN A 26 -16.88 -6.97 16.03
CA GLN A 26 -17.97 -7.88 15.63
C GLN A 26 -17.52 -8.82 14.50
N GLU A 27 -18.20 -9.97 14.34
CA GLU A 27 -17.85 -11.08 13.43
C GLU A 27 -17.57 -10.66 11.97
N ASN A 28 -18.08 -9.50 11.53
CA ASN A 28 -17.89 -8.96 10.18
C ASN A 28 -16.73 -7.94 10.04
N GLY A 29 -15.92 -7.74 11.09
CA GLY A 29 -14.79 -6.79 11.10
C GLY A 29 -15.19 -5.32 11.13
N VAL A 30 -16.45 -5.02 11.42
CA VAL A 30 -16.98 -3.67 11.65
C VAL A 30 -16.77 -3.32 13.13
N ILE A 31 -16.20 -2.15 13.38
CA ILE A 31 -15.95 -1.62 14.72
C ILE A 31 -17.10 -0.67 15.08
N THR A 32 -17.78 -0.91 16.20
CA THR A 32 -18.81 -0.01 16.76
C THR A 32 -18.46 0.40 18.19
N HIS A 33 -18.93 1.58 18.59
CA HIS A 33 -18.89 2.04 19.99
C HIS A 33 -20.05 1.42 20.76
N ASP A 34 -19.78 0.77 21.89
CA ASP A 34 -20.80 0.55 22.91
C ASP A 34 -20.95 1.82 23.76
N ASN A 35 -21.96 2.63 23.43
CA ASN A 35 -22.47 3.64 24.35
C ASN A 35 -23.34 2.96 25.41
N LYS A 36 -22.73 2.29 26.39
CA LYS A 36 -23.38 2.03 27.68
C LYS A 36 -22.54 2.70 28.75
N HIS A 37 -23.10 3.77 29.32
CA HIS A 37 -22.54 4.69 30.32
C HIS A 37 -21.74 5.90 29.79
N ALA A 38 -22.46 7.00 29.50
CA ALA A 38 -22.23 8.31 30.13
C ALA A 38 -23.22 9.34 29.57
N LYS A 39 -24.01 9.93 30.48
CA LYS A 39 -24.90 11.08 30.23
C LYS A 39 -24.08 12.28 29.76
N SER A 40 -24.72 13.14 28.97
CA SER A 40 -24.19 14.40 28.49
C SER A 40 -23.77 15.30 29.63
N GLU A 41 -22.66 16.03 29.45
CA GLU A 41 -22.58 17.42 29.89
C GLU A 41 -21.52 18.18 29.10
N ASN A 42 -21.90 19.39 28.69
CA ASN A 42 -21.09 20.35 27.95
C ASN A 42 -19.83 20.72 28.71
N LEU A 43 -18.69 20.92 28.03
CA LEU A 43 -17.77 22.01 28.37
C LEU A 43 -16.86 22.38 27.18
N LYS A 44 -16.52 23.66 27.17
CA LYS A 44 -16.12 24.51 26.05
C LYS A 44 -14.68 24.30 25.57
N SER A 45 -14.45 24.90 24.40
CA SER A 45 -13.27 24.84 23.55
C SER A 45 -11.94 25.17 24.20
N SER A 46 -10.88 24.54 23.68
CA SER A 46 -9.52 25.08 23.67
C SER A 46 -8.85 24.63 22.36
N LYS A 47 -8.32 25.60 21.62
CA LYS A 47 -7.78 25.46 20.27
C LYS A 47 -6.57 24.51 20.23
N VAL A 48 -6.73 23.36 19.58
CA VAL A 48 -5.62 22.50 19.15
C VAL A 48 -5.83 22.24 17.65
N ASN A 49 -4.75 22.32 16.87
CA ASN A 49 -4.75 22.09 15.43
C ASN A 49 -5.13 20.62 15.11
N VAL A 50 -6.43 20.36 15.02
CA VAL A 50 -7.02 19.12 14.56
C VAL A 50 -6.78 19.01 13.07
N THR A 51 -5.85 18.13 12.66
CA THR A 51 -5.80 17.70 11.26
C THR A 51 -6.95 16.73 11.05
N ASN A 52 -8.04 17.25 10.50
CA ASN A 52 -9.18 16.46 10.07
C ASN A 52 -8.67 15.41 9.07
N CYS A 53 -8.66 14.14 9.46
CA CYS A 53 -8.25 13.03 8.58
C CYS A 53 -9.30 12.70 7.50
N ASN A 54 -10.31 13.56 7.36
CA ASN A 54 -11.27 13.60 6.28
C ASN A 54 -11.13 14.97 5.59
N GLU A 55 -10.50 15.02 4.42
CA GLU A 55 -10.82 16.06 3.45
C GLU A 55 -12.30 15.91 3.11
N LYS A 56 -13.12 16.83 3.63
CA LYS A 56 -14.52 16.99 3.21
C LYS A 56 -14.49 17.54 1.78
N THR A 57 -14.60 16.68 0.77
CA THR A 57 -15.15 17.16 -0.51
C THR A 57 -16.66 17.14 -0.38
N GLY A 58 -17.26 18.32 -0.53
CA GLY A 58 -18.69 18.58 -0.42
C GLY A 58 -19.55 17.55 -1.15
N ALA A 59 -20.73 17.36 -0.60
CA ALA A 59 -21.68 16.32 -0.94
C ALA A 59 -22.34 16.50 -2.32
N GLU A 60 -21.64 16.97 -3.36
CA GLU A 60 -22.24 17.24 -4.68
C GLU A 60 -21.30 16.85 -5.82
N ASN A 61 -21.12 15.53 -6.02
CA ASN A 61 -20.87 14.88 -7.33
C ASN A 61 -20.66 13.36 -7.14
N ARG A 62 -21.74 12.63 -6.84
CA ARG A 62 -21.68 11.20 -6.44
C ARG A 62 -21.59 10.18 -7.59
N PHE A 63 -21.44 10.59 -8.85
CA PHE A 63 -21.62 9.66 -9.98
C PHE A 63 -20.38 9.28 -10.81
N SER A 64 -19.20 9.88 -10.63
CA SER A 64 -18.06 9.63 -11.54
C SER A 64 -16.70 9.29 -10.92
N ILE A 65 -16.52 9.39 -9.60
CA ILE A 65 -15.19 9.31 -8.97
C ILE A 65 -15.08 8.10 -8.04
N ARG A 66 -13.98 7.34 -8.16
CA ARG A 66 -13.65 6.23 -7.23
C ARG A 66 -13.48 6.78 -5.81
N ASN A 67 -14.16 6.18 -4.82
CA ASN A 67 -14.13 6.65 -3.43
C ASN A 67 -12.68 6.81 -2.92
N PRO A 68 -12.23 8.02 -2.54
CA PRO A 68 -10.89 8.30 -2.00
C PRO A 68 -10.48 7.38 -0.84
N LEU A 69 -11.44 6.98 0.00
CA LEU A 69 -11.21 6.06 1.11
C LEU A 69 -10.81 4.64 0.62
N SER A 70 -11.38 4.17 -0.49
CA SER A 70 -11.00 2.88 -1.11
C SER A 70 -9.55 2.88 -1.60
N ILE A 71 -9.10 4.03 -2.09
CA ILE A 71 -7.74 4.24 -2.60
C ILE A 71 -6.75 4.27 -1.44
N GLN A 72 -7.05 5.04 -0.40
CA GLN A 72 -6.20 5.11 0.78
C GLN A 72 -6.08 3.75 1.46
N ARG A 73 -7.17 2.97 1.52
CA ARG A 73 -7.14 1.56 1.96
C ARG A 73 -6.22 0.72 1.08
N SER A 74 -6.34 0.80 -0.24
CA SER A 74 -5.50 0.04 -1.18
C SER A 74 -4.02 0.39 -1.04
N LYS A 75 -3.68 1.68 -0.92
CA LYS A 75 -2.31 2.14 -0.64
C LYS A 75 -1.80 1.56 0.67
N ARG A 76 -2.60 1.62 1.74
CA ARG A 76 -2.23 1.07 3.05
C ARG A 76 -1.98 -0.43 2.98
N THR A 77 -2.85 -1.18 2.31
CA THR A 77 -2.66 -2.62 2.08
C THR A 77 -1.36 -2.91 1.35
N VAL A 78 -1.09 -2.22 0.24
CA VAL A 78 0.15 -2.45 -0.52
C VAL A 78 1.39 -2.06 0.28
N ARG A 79 1.35 -0.96 1.05
CA ARG A 79 2.48 -0.58 1.91
C ARG A 79 2.83 -1.69 2.90
N ARG A 80 1.83 -2.19 3.63
CA ARG A 80 2.02 -3.29 4.59
C ARG A 80 2.53 -4.55 3.92
N LEU A 81 2.00 -4.92 2.76
CA LEU A 81 2.48 -6.08 2.00
C LEU A 81 3.95 -5.92 1.58
N ILE A 82 4.36 -4.73 1.11
CA ILE A 82 5.76 -4.46 0.77
C ILE A 82 6.62 -4.58 2.03
N GLU A 83 6.25 -3.90 3.11
CA GLU A 83 7.00 -3.89 4.38
C GLU A 83 7.12 -5.30 5.00
N CYS A 84 6.14 -6.18 4.79
CA CYS A 84 6.20 -7.58 5.26
C CYS A 84 7.14 -8.49 4.44
N ASN A 85 7.46 -8.15 3.19
CA ASN A 85 8.15 -9.07 2.27
C ASN A 85 9.52 -8.55 1.82
N ILE A 86 9.79 -7.27 2.00
CA ILE A 86 11.07 -6.69 1.61
C ILE A 86 12.22 -7.23 2.45
N ASN A 87 13.35 -7.52 1.81
CA ASN A 87 14.53 -8.14 2.39
C ASN A 87 14.25 -9.46 3.12
N GLN A 88 13.14 -10.15 2.81
CA GLN A 88 12.80 -11.43 3.44
C GLN A 88 13.30 -12.65 2.64
N HIS A 89 13.89 -12.42 1.48
CA HIS A 89 14.35 -13.46 0.56
C HIS A 89 15.88 -13.44 0.42
N ASN A 90 16.46 -14.54 -0.05
CA ASN A 90 17.91 -14.67 -0.24
C ASN A 90 18.41 -13.78 -1.37
N GLU A 91 17.60 -13.57 -2.40
CA GLU A 91 17.91 -12.67 -3.51
C GLU A 91 17.56 -11.23 -3.15
N THR A 92 18.42 -10.27 -3.55
CA THR A 92 18.11 -8.85 -3.44
C THR A 92 16.82 -8.52 -4.19
N ASP A 93 15.91 -7.81 -3.53
CA ASP A 93 14.66 -7.37 -4.14
C ASP A 93 14.91 -6.36 -5.26
N LYS A 94 14.05 -6.40 -6.28
CA LYS A 94 14.24 -5.65 -7.53
C LYS A 94 13.03 -4.80 -7.85
N PHE A 95 13.26 -3.51 -8.08
CA PHE A 95 12.26 -2.61 -8.63
C PHE A 95 12.36 -2.60 -10.15
N VAL A 96 11.27 -2.93 -10.83
CA VAL A 96 11.19 -2.99 -12.29
C VAL A 96 10.07 -2.10 -12.79
N THR A 97 10.35 -1.31 -13.81
CA THR A 97 9.32 -0.55 -14.53
C THR A 97 9.22 -1.08 -15.96
N LEU A 98 8.03 -1.55 -16.33
CA LEU A 98 7.70 -1.95 -17.70
C LEU A 98 6.91 -0.82 -18.37
N THR A 99 7.41 -0.28 -19.46
CA THR A 99 6.74 0.80 -20.20
C THR A 99 6.23 0.27 -21.52
N PHE A 100 4.99 0.62 -21.87
CA PHE A 100 4.44 0.31 -23.19
C PHE A 100 4.91 1.33 -24.24
N ASP A 101 5.33 0.84 -25.41
CA ASP A 101 5.57 1.66 -26.61
C ASP A 101 4.33 1.58 -27.50
N SER A 102 3.70 2.74 -27.74
CA SER A 102 2.50 2.83 -28.58
C SER A 102 2.75 2.25 -29.97
N ARG A 103 3.93 2.46 -30.58
CA ARG A 103 4.27 1.94 -31.92
C ARG A 103 4.28 0.42 -31.97
N LYS A 104 4.71 -0.24 -30.89
CA LYS A 104 4.70 -1.70 -30.78
C LYS A 104 3.32 -2.28 -30.44
N CYS A 105 2.37 -1.42 -30.06
CA CYS A 105 1.04 -1.81 -29.61
C CYS A 105 -0.09 -1.33 -30.55
N LYS A 106 0.23 -0.65 -31.67
CA LYS A 106 -0.72 0.01 -32.58
C LYS A 106 -1.80 -0.91 -33.18
N ASN A 107 -1.51 -2.21 -33.38
CA ASN A 107 -2.45 -3.15 -34.03
C ASN A 107 -3.59 -3.64 -33.12
N LYS A 108 -3.72 -3.11 -31.89
CA LYS A 108 -4.76 -3.49 -30.92
C LYS A 108 -5.45 -2.23 -30.43
N THR A 109 -6.58 -1.83 -31.05
CA THR A 109 -7.68 -0.93 -30.59
C THR A 109 -7.43 0.09 -29.45
N GLY A 110 -6.21 0.62 -29.29
CA GLY A 110 -5.77 1.33 -28.09
C GLY A 110 -5.31 0.38 -26.96
N ILE A 111 -4.24 0.78 -26.25
CA ILE A 111 -3.80 0.10 -25.03
C ILE A 111 -4.84 0.39 -23.95
N ASN A 112 -5.75 -0.54 -23.72
CA ASN A 112 -6.74 -0.47 -22.64
C ASN A 112 -6.34 -1.32 -21.44
N ARG A 113 -7.08 -1.20 -20.34
CA ARG A 113 -6.82 -1.94 -19.10
C ARG A 113 -6.78 -3.45 -19.28
N LYS A 114 -7.69 -4.03 -20.08
CA LYS A 114 -7.73 -5.48 -20.35
C LYS A 114 -6.43 -5.94 -21.00
N TYR A 115 -5.94 -5.18 -21.98
CA TYR A 115 -4.67 -5.47 -22.64
C TYR A 115 -3.47 -5.35 -21.69
N VAL A 116 -3.44 -4.33 -20.82
CA VAL A 116 -2.36 -4.19 -19.82
C VAL A 116 -2.32 -5.39 -18.87
N VAL A 117 -3.48 -5.81 -18.34
CA VAL A 117 -3.57 -6.98 -17.46
C VAL A 117 -3.15 -8.26 -18.19
N TYR A 118 -3.57 -8.45 -19.45
CA TYR A 118 -3.14 -9.57 -20.27
C TYR A 118 -1.63 -9.57 -20.49
N ALA A 119 -1.04 -8.43 -20.87
CA ALA A 119 0.39 -8.28 -21.10
C ALA A 119 1.20 -8.58 -19.83
N GLN A 120 0.71 -8.13 -18.66
CA GLN A 120 1.33 -8.44 -17.38
C GLN A 120 1.29 -9.94 -17.08
N LYS A 121 0.14 -10.61 -17.28
CA LYS A 121 0.01 -12.06 -17.07
C LYS A 121 0.97 -12.85 -17.96
N GLU A 122 1.05 -12.48 -19.23
CA GLU A 122 1.97 -13.12 -20.19
C GLU A 122 3.43 -12.91 -19.80
N PHE A 123 3.79 -11.71 -19.37
CA PHE A 123 5.12 -11.42 -18.85
C PHE A 123 5.45 -12.27 -17.62
N MET A 124 4.56 -12.32 -16.62
CA MET A 124 4.76 -13.12 -15.41
C MET A 124 4.85 -14.61 -15.69
N ARG A 125 4.04 -15.13 -16.62
CA ARG A 125 4.09 -16.53 -17.06
C ARG A 125 5.46 -16.87 -17.66
N LYS A 126 6.00 -16.02 -18.53
CA LYS A 126 7.35 -16.21 -19.10
C LYS A 126 8.44 -16.11 -18.04
N MET A 127 8.34 -15.14 -17.14
CA MET A 127 9.29 -14.98 -16.04
C MET A 127 9.31 -16.21 -15.13
N SER A 128 8.15 -16.72 -14.72
CA SER A 128 8.04 -17.92 -13.88
C SER A 128 8.63 -19.17 -14.55
N LYS A 129 8.38 -19.36 -15.85
CA LYS A 129 9.00 -20.47 -16.61
C LYS A 129 10.53 -20.41 -16.65
N LEU A 130 11.12 -19.21 -16.65
CA LEU A 130 12.56 -19.01 -16.80
C LEU A 130 13.32 -18.90 -15.48
N TYR A 131 12.68 -18.41 -14.42
CA TYR A 131 13.33 -18.07 -13.15
C TYR A 131 12.76 -18.81 -11.94
N GLY A 132 11.75 -19.66 -12.13
CA GLY A 132 11.16 -20.46 -11.06
C GLY A 132 10.26 -19.64 -10.13
N ASP A 133 10.35 -19.92 -8.83
CA ASP A 133 9.53 -19.25 -7.82
C ASP A 133 10.12 -17.89 -7.42
N PHE A 134 9.31 -16.86 -7.57
CA PHE A 134 9.52 -15.53 -7.05
C PHE A 134 8.16 -14.92 -6.75
N LYS A 135 8.12 -13.92 -5.87
CA LYS A 135 6.89 -13.18 -5.57
C LYS A 135 6.98 -11.78 -6.16
N TYR A 136 5.84 -11.15 -6.38
CA TYR A 136 5.80 -9.77 -6.84
C TYR A 136 4.60 -8.99 -6.30
N ILE A 137 4.74 -7.67 -6.29
CA ILE A 137 3.64 -6.70 -6.21
C ILE A 137 3.74 -5.79 -7.43
N SER A 138 2.62 -5.52 -8.10
CA SER A 138 2.55 -4.63 -9.26
C SER A 138 1.56 -3.50 -9.09
N VAL A 139 1.85 -2.35 -9.69
CA VAL A 139 0.95 -1.20 -9.79
C VAL A 139 0.98 -0.72 -11.24
N ILE A 140 -0.20 -0.50 -11.83
CA ILE A 140 -0.31 0.08 -13.18
C ILE A 140 -0.37 1.60 -13.02
N GLU A 141 0.47 2.36 -13.71
CA GLU A 141 0.46 3.84 -13.76
C GLU A 141 0.18 4.33 -15.19
N ILE A 142 -0.52 5.46 -15.32
CA ILE A 142 -0.55 6.27 -16.55
C ILE A 142 0.43 7.43 -16.35
N GLY A 143 1.47 7.50 -17.17
CA GLY A 143 2.50 8.53 -17.05
C GLY A 143 1.98 9.94 -17.40
N GLU A 144 2.57 10.94 -16.77
CA GLU A 144 2.29 12.36 -17.00
C GLU A 144 3.40 12.95 -17.91
N ASN A 145 3.01 13.70 -18.95
CA ASN A 145 3.83 14.43 -19.95
C ASN A 145 3.86 13.83 -21.37
N GLY A 146 3.17 14.51 -22.31
CA GLY A 146 3.35 14.45 -23.77
C GLY A 146 3.01 13.14 -24.49
N THR A 147 3.07 11.97 -23.84
CA THR A 147 2.84 10.66 -24.48
C THR A 147 1.86 9.72 -23.76
N LYS A 148 1.40 10.03 -22.54
CA LYS A 148 0.47 9.21 -21.74
C LYS A 148 0.80 7.71 -21.79
N ARG A 149 2.08 7.35 -21.63
CA ARG A 149 2.49 5.94 -21.69
C ARG A 149 2.00 5.21 -20.46
N LEU A 150 1.56 3.97 -20.68
CA LEU A 150 1.22 3.07 -19.58
C LEU A 150 2.50 2.43 -19.03
N HIS A 151 2.55 2.34 -17.72
CA HIS A 151 3.63 1.74 -16.97
C HIS A 151 3.09 0.65 -16.05
N ILE A 152 3.90 -0.39 -15.83
CA ILE A 152 3.70 -1.36 -14.77
C ILE A 152 4.92 -1.29 -13.88
N HIS A 153 4.75 -0.75 -12.68
CA HIS A 153 5.77 -0.84 -11.63
C HIS A 153 5.65 -2.18 -10.93
N LEU A 154 6.80 -2.80 -10.69
CA LEU A 154 6.92 -4.12 -10.13
C LEU A 154 7.97 -4.10 -9.03
N LEU A 155 7.61 -4.71 -7.91
CA LEU A 155 8.54 -5.09 -6.88
C LEU A 155 8.64 -6.61 -6.89
N PHE A 156 9.81 -7.13 -7.20
CA PHE A 156 10.10 -8.56 -7.18
C PHE A 156 10.82 -8.95 -5.89
N PHE A 157 10.38 -10.07 -5.32
CA PHE A 157 10.94 -10.69 -4.14
C PHE A 157 11.45 -12.10 -4.48
N GLY A 158 12.71 -12.40 -4.15
CA GLY A 158 13.32 -13.71 -4.43
C GLY A 158 13.65 -13.96 -5.91
N LEU A 159 13.55 -12.96 -6.79
CA LEU A 159 13.87 -13.12 -8.21
C LEU A 159 15.40 -13.18 -8.39
N LYS A 160 15.91 -14.26 -8.97
CA LYS A 160 17.34 -14.41 -9.33
C LYS A 160 17.82 -13.32 -10.28
N TYR A 161 19.14 -13.18 -10.41
CA TYR A 161 19.75 -12.24 -11.35
C TYR A 161 19.19 -12.40 -12.78
N ILE A 162 18.86 -11.27 -13.41
CA ILE A 162 18.41 -11.19 -14.80
C ILE A 162 19.09 -10.01 -15.48
N HIS A 163 19.75 -10.30 -16.60
CA HIS A 163 20.35 -9.26 -17.43
C HIS A 163 19.28 -8.36 -18.08
N HIS A 164 19.53 -7.06 -18.15
CA HIS A 164 18.59 -6.06 -18.68
C HIS A 164 18.09 -6.41 -20.09
N THR A 165 18.99 -6.79 -20.99
CA THR A 165 18.63 -7.15 -22.37
C THR A 165 17.69 -8.36 -22.44
N LYS A 166 17.87 -9.35 -21.54
CA LYS A 166 16.99 -10.52 -21.43
C LYS A 166 15.62 -10.12 -20.89
N LEU A 167 15.57 -9.28 -19.86
CA LEU A 167 14.30 -8.72 -19.33
C LEU A 167 13.53 -7.94 -20.41
N LYS A 168 14.22 -7.08 -21.16
CA LYS A 168 13.66 -6.29 -22.27
C LYS A 168 13.06 -7.19 -23.35
N ARG A 169 13.77 -8.27 -23.70
CA ARG A 169 13.30 -9.29 -24.66
C ARG A 169 12.09 -10.06 -24.16
N ILE A 170 12.01 -10.37 -22.86
CA ILE A 170 10.82 -11.04 -22.29
C ILE A 170 9.61 -10.10 -22.33
N TRP A 171 9.80 -8.82 -21.99
CA TRP A 171 8.73 -7.81 -22.04
C TRP A 171 8.19 -7.62 -23.45
N ASN A 172 9.07 -7.33 -24.41
CA ASN A 172 8.77 -7.15 -25.84
C ASN A 172 7.55 -6.26 -26.17
N LYS A 173 7.25 -5.26 -25.33
CA LYS A 173 6.11 -4.33 -25.52
C LYS A 173 6.50 -2.87 -25.34
N GLY A 174 7.79 -2.59 -25.14
CA GLY A 174 8.35 -1.26 -25.01
C GLY A 174 9.70 -1.31 -24.29
N SER A 175 9.92 -0.42 -23.32
CA SER A 175 11.15 -0.35 -22.55
C SER A 175 11.01 -1.00 -21.17
N VAL A 176 12.16 -1.31 -20.56
CA VAL A 176 12.27 -1.81 -19.20
C VAL A 176 13.34 -1.01 -18.46
N ASP A 177 13.07 -0.72 -17.20
CA ASP A 177 14.05 -0.24 -16.22
C ASP A 177 14.09 -1.24 -15.05
N ILE A 178 15.27 -1.51 -14.51
CA ILE A 178 15.47 -2.45 -13.40
C ILE A 178 16.54 -1.92 -12.45
N ARG A 179 16.22 -1.91 -11.16
CA ARG A 179 17.12 -1.45 -10.09
C ARG A 179 17.06 -2.43 -8.92
N LYS A 180 18.20 -2.68 -8.29
CA LYS A 180 18.24 -3.37 -7.00
C LYS A 180 17.84 -2.37 -5.91
N LEU A 181 17.20 -2.83 -4.84
CA LEU A 181 16.72 -1.93 -3.77
C LEU A 181 17.79 -1.53 -2.75
N ASN A 182 18.83 -2.35 -2.57
CA ASN A 182 19.95 -2.04 -1.68
C ASN A 182 20.78 -0.86 -2.17
N ASP A 183 20.92 -0.68 -3.49
CA ASP A 183 21.68 0.42 -4.10
C ASP A 183 21.05 1.81 -3.89
N VAL A 184 19.86 1.89 -3.30
CA VAL A 184 19.06 3.12 -3.24
C VAL A 184 18.94 3.71 -1.83
N GLY A 185 19.61 3.13 -0.82
CA GLY A 185 19.68 3.66 0.55
C GLY A 185 18.32 3.81 1.25
N TYR A 186 17.27 3.15 0.77
CA TYR A 186 15.92 3.31 1.29
C TYR A 186 15.58 2.24 2.32
N ASN A 187 14.94 2.66 3.42
CA ASN A 187 14.25 1.74 4.31
C ASN A 187 12.94 1.23 3.68
N ALA A 188 12.36 0.18 4.28
CA ALA A 188 11.12 -0.45 3.80
C ALA A 188 9.97 0.56 3.62
N SER A 189 9.85 1.53 4.53
CA SER A 189 8.80 2.55 4.50
C SER A 189 8.99 3.53 3.34
N ALA A 190 10.22 3.92 3.02
CA ALA A 190 10.53 4.76 1.87
C ALA A 190 10.21 4.06 0.54
N ILE A 191 10.55 2.77 0.42
CA ILE A 191 10.24 1.96 -0.77
C ILE A 191 8.72 1.79 -0.92
N SER A 192 8.01 1.51 0.18
CA SER A 192 6.56 1.36 0.19
C SER A 192 5.85 2.68 -0.16
N ALA A 193 6.36 3.81 0.31
CA ALA A 193 5.89 5.14 -0.06
C ALA A 193 6.11 5.44 -1.55
N TYR A 194 7.30 5.13 -2.09
CA TYR A 194 7.63 5.32 -3.50
C TYR A 194 6.70 4.50 -4.41
N MET A 195 6.55 3.21 -4.14
CA MET A 195 5.66 2.33 -4.92
C MET A 195 4.19 2.79 -4.86
N THR A 196 3.76 3.34 -3.72
CA THR A 196 2.39 3.84 -3.57
C THR A 196 2.16 5.26 -4.10
N LYS A 197 3.20 6.00 -4.46
CA LYS A 197 3.09 7.29 -5.19
C LYS A 197 2.34 7.08 -6.51
N TYR A 198 2.65 5.98 -7.20
CA TYR A 198 2.07 5.61 -8.49
C TYR A 198 0.57 5.40 -8.44
N PHE A 199 0.02 4.92 -7.32
CA PHE A 199 -1.44 4.81 -7.16
C PHE A 199 -2.15 6.15 -7.37
N THR A 200 -1.59 7.26 -6.90
CA THR A 200 -2.24 8.58 -7.01
C THR A 200 -2.32 9.02 -8.46
N LYS A 201 -1.22 8.86 -9.20
CA LYS A 201 -1.12 9.22 -10.63
C LYS A 201 -2.00 8.35 -11.52
N THR A 202 -2.11 7.09 -11.15
CA THR A 202 -3.00 6.13 -11.81
C THR A 202 -4.46 6.58 -11.81
N LEU A 203 -4.86 7.37 -10.80
CA LEU A 203 -6.25 7.72 -10.55
C LEU A 203 -6.63 9.10 -11.09
N SER A 204 -5.68 9.89 -11.59
CA SER A 204 -6.00 11.17 -12.24
C SER A 204 -6.75 10.95 -13.56
N ASP A 205 -6.63 9.76 -14.19
CA ASP A 205 -7.35 9.38 -15.40
C ASP A 205 -8.40 8.28 -15.11
N TYR A 206 -9.56 8.71 -14.62
CA TYR A 206 -10.68 7.84 -14.24
C TYR A 206 -11.26 7.03 -15.40
N SER A 207 -10.99 7.42 -16.66
CA SER A 207 -11.51 6.73 -17.85
C SER A 207 -10.90 5.33 -18.05
N PHE A 208 -9.67 5.11 -17.58
CA PHE A 208 -8.94 3.86 -17.78
C PHE A 208 -9.22 2.81 -16.69
N PHE A 209 -9.61 3.25 -15.49
CA PHE A 209 -9.81 2.36 -14.34
C PHE A 209 -11.29 2.20 -14.04
N GLU A 210 -11.87 1.11 -14.55
CA GLU A 210 -13.21 0.67 -14.17
C GLU A 210 -13.40 0.66 -12.64
N ARG A 211 -14.55 1.17 -12.19
CA ARG A 211 -14.94 1.20 -10.78
C ARG A 211 -14.88 -0.20 -10.18
N GLY A 212 -14.38 -0.30 -8.95
CA GLY A 212 -14.26 -1.57 -8.22
C GLY A 212 -13.07 -2.45 -8.63
N LYS A 213 -12.37 -2.17 -9.74
CA LYS A 213 -11.17 -2.96 -10.11
C LYS A 213 -9.93 -2.49 -9.35
N LYS A 214 -9.12 -3.43 -8.86
CA LYS A 214 -7.86 -3.13 -8.17
C LYS A 214 -6.84 -2.49 -9.13
N CYS A 215 -6.16 -1.42 -8.71
CA CYS A 215 -5.05 -0.81 -9.47
C CYS A 215 -3.69 -1.49 -9.21
N TYR A 216 -3.67 -2.53 -8.37
CA TYR A 216 -2.51 -3.35 -8.08
C TYR A 216 -2.83 -4.83 -8.24
N SER A 217 -1.79 -5.64 -8.41
CA SER A 217 -1.85 -7.09 -8.29
C SER A 217 -0.67 -7.60 -7.48
N CYS A 218 -0.76 -8.79 -6.91
CA CYS A 218 0.32 -9.35 -6.11
C CYS A 218 0.31 -10.87 -6.18
N SER A 219 1.45 -11.50 -5.93
CA SER A 219 1.55 -12.95 -5.81
C SER A 219 0.70 -13.48 -4.64
N ARG A 220 0.26 -14.73 -4.78
CA ARG A 220 -0.31 -15.49 -3.66
C ARG A 220 0.81 -15.86 -2.67
N GLY A 221 0.46 -16.01 -1.40
CA GLY A 221 1.41 -16.45 -0.36
C GLY A 221 2.41 -15.39 0.11
N LEU A 222 2.22 -14.10 -0.22
CA LEU A 222 3.00 -13.03 0.41
C LEU A 222 2.74 -13.00 1.92
N LYS A 223 3.80 -12.74 2.70
CA LYS A 223 3.70 -12.48 4.14
C LYS A 223 2.72 -11.32 4.36
N LYS A 224 1.85 -11.48 5.36
CA LYS A 224 0.81 -10.50 5.71
C LYS A 224 1.14 -9.87 7.06
N PRO A 225 0.64 -8.65 7.31
CA PRO A 225 0.85 -8.01 8.60
C PRO A 225 0.17 -8.79 9.72
N GLU A 226 0.83 -8.84 10.85
CA GLU A 226 0.23 -9.26 12.12
C GLU A 226 -0.65 -8.12 12.64
N VAL A 227 -1.83 -8.47 13.17
CA VAL A 227 -2.77 -7.50 13.74
C VAL A 227 -3.15 -7.96 15.14
N ILE A 228 -2.83 -7.14 16.13
CA ILE A 228 -3.16 -7.37 17.53
C ILE A 228 -4.17 -6.33 17.99
N TYR A 229 -5.18 -6.79 18.73
CA TYR A 229 -6.17 -5.97 19.40
C TYR A 229 -6.03 -6.24 20.90
N THR A 230 -5.80 -5.21 21.70
CA THR A 230 -5.54 -5.38 23.14
C THR A 230 -6.05 -4.23 23.99
N CYS A 231 -6.49 -4.55 25.20
CA CYS A 231 -6.68 -3.62 26.32
C CYS A 231 -5.48 -3.60 27.28
N ASP A 232 -4.62 -4.61 27.17
CA ASP A 232 -3.49 -4.81 28.07
C ASP A 232 -2.39 -3.79 27.76
N LYS A 233 -2.05 -3.00 28.78
CA LYS A 233 -1.01 -1.99 28.70
C LYS A 233 0.37 -2.61 28.57
N GLU A 234 0.64 -3.73 29.23
CA GLU A 234 1.95 -4.40 29.17
C GLU A 234 2.22 -4.94 27.77
N VAL A 235 1.22 -5.55 27.15
CA VAL A 235 1.30 -5.92 25.72
C VAL A 235 1.60 -4.68 24.88
N MET A 236 0.88 -3.58 25.07
CA MET A 236 1.11 -2.35 24.29
C MET A 236 2.52 -1.77 24.49
N TYR A 237 3.01 -1.70 25.73
CA TYR A 237 4.35 -1.20 26.05
C TYR A 237 5.45 -2.09 25.46
N SER A 238 5.30 -3.43 25.52
CA SER A 238 6.26 -4.35 24.92
C SER A 238 6.43 -4.11 23.41
N TYR A 239 5.35 -3.82 22.69
CA TYR A 239 5.43 -3.47 21.26
C TYR A 239 6.04 -2.10 21.02
N LEU A 240 5.78 -1.12 21.89
CA LEU A 240 6.37 0.22 21.79
C LEU A 240 7.89 0.20 21.99
N GLU A 241 8.36 -0.48 23.03
CA GLU A 241 9.79 -0.64 23.32
C GLU A 241 10.53 -1.31 22.17
N ASN A 242 9.86 -2.28 21.54
CA ASN A 242 10.38 -3.02 20.39
C ASN A 242 10.03 -2.38 19.04
N ALA A 243 9.48 -1.17 18.97
CA ALA A 243 8.97 -0.60 17.72
C ALA A 243 10.05 0.02 16.83
N GLY A 244 11.21 0.36 17.40
CA GLY A 244 12.24 1.17 16.74
C GLY A 244 11.90 2.67 16.76
N ASP A 245 12.45 3.42 15.80
CA ASP A 245 12.35 4.88 15.78
C ASP A 245 10.96 5.35 15.35
N LYS A 246 10.40 6.30 16.11
CA LYS A 246 9.13 6.94 15.79
C LYS A 246 9.27 7.75 14.50
N GLN A 247 8.58 7.33 13.45
CA GLN A 247 8.57 7.99 12.15
C GLN A 247 7.63 9.20 12.16
N PHE A 248 6.43 9.04 12.71
CA PHE A 248 5.49 10.12 12.93
C PHE A 248 4.38 9.74 13.92
N GLN A 249 3.65 10.76 14.37
CA GLN A 249 2.46 10.63 15.20
C GLN A 249 1.42 11.66 14.77
N VAL A 250 0.15 11.24 14.70
CA VAL A 250 -0.99 12.10 14.37
C VAL A 250 -2.13 11.80 15.34
N GLU A 251 -2.83 12.85 15.76
CA GLU A 251 -4.10 12.74 16.47
C GLU A 251 -5.23 12.91 15.47
N CYS A 252 -6.17 11.98 15.49
CA CYS A 252 -7.25 11.88 14.53
C CYS A 252 -8.59 11.89 15.26
N ASP A 253 -9.62 12.40 14.59
CA ASP A 253 -11.01 12.26 15.02
C ASP A 253 -11.80 11.63 13.87
N ASN A 254 -12.57 10.60 14.17
CA ASN A 254 -13.35 9.86 13.19
C ASN A 254 -14.73 9.57 13.76
N GLU A 255 -15.76 9.80 12.95
CA GLU A 255 -17.17 9.66 13.34
C GLU A 255 -17.51 8.25 13.89
N TYR A 256 -16.83 7.21 13.39
CA TYR A 256 -17.11 5.82 13.76
C TYR A 256 -16.32 5.31 14.94
N VAL A 257 -15.08 5.78 15.14
CA VAL A 257 -14.15 5.27 16.18
C VAL A 257 -13.75 6.33 17.20
N GLY A 258 -14.27 7.55 17.05
CA GLY A 258 -13.96 8.70 17.89
C GLY A 258 -12.52 9.18 17.73
N LYS A 259 -12.03 9.87 18.76
CA LYS A 259 -10.65 10.34 18.83
C LYS A 259 -9.67 9.19 19.01
N PHE A 260 -8.60 9.17 18.23
CA PHE A 260 -7.51 8.21 18.38
C PHE A 260 -6.16 8.82 18.04
N LYS A 261 -5.11 8.30 18.66
CA LYS A 261 -3.71 8.61 18.33
C LYS A 261 -3.15 7.51 17.44
N TYR A 262 -2.64 7.89 16.27
CA TYR A 262 -1.96 7.01 15.34
C TYR A 262 -0.45 7.30 15.36
N MET A 263 0.35 6.26 15.55
CA MET A 263 1.81 6.32 15.55
C MET A 263 2.37 5.29 14.59
N LYS A 264 3.44 5.65 13.87
CA LYS A 264 4.22 4.71 13.06
C LYS A 264 5.67 4.73 13.53
N PHE A 265 6.24 3.54 13.67
CA PHE A 265 7.62 3.31 14.03
C PHE A 265 8.29 2.43 12.96
N SER A 266 9.60 2.52 12.84
CA SER A 266 10.38 1.66 11.96
C SER A 266 11.73 1.32 12.58
N LYS A 267 12.14 0.07 12.43
CA LYS A 267 13.54 -0.32 12.59
C LYS A 267 14.30 -0.13 11.28
N PRO A 268 15.62 0.10 11.32
CA PRO A 268 16.48 -0.05 10.15
C PRO A 268 16.29 -1.43 9.52
N LEU A 269 16.60 -1.53 8.22
CA LEU A 269 16.80 -2.85 7.63
C LEU A 269 18.18 -3.32 8.09
N GLU A 270 18.27 -4.54 8.61
CA GLU A 270 19.55 -5.18 8.88
C GLU A 270 20.25 -5.42 7.53
N ASP A 271 21.54 -5.07 7.45
CA ASP A 271 22.37 -5.41 6.30
C ASP A 271 22.49 -6.94 6.20
N LYS A 272 22.34 -7.47 4.99
CA LYS A 272 22.52 -8.88 4.69
C LYS A 272 23.89 -9.13 4.06
#